data_AF-A0AA88SQD0-F1
#
_entry.id   AF-A0AA88SQD0-F1
#
_cell.length_a   1.000
_cell.length_b   1.000
_cell.length_c   1.000
_cell.angle_alpha   90.00
_cell.angle_beta   90.00
_cell.angle_gamma   90.00
#
_symmetry.space_group_name_H-M   'P 1'
#
loop_
_entity.id
_entity.type
_entity.pdbx_description
1 polymer ?
#
loop_
_entity_poly.entity_id
_entity_poly.type
_entity_poly.pdbx_seq_one_letter_code
_entity_poly.pdbx_strand_id
1 'polypeptide(L)'
;MQFCSFYRCVLFLLTLIFTTAPVSALEICPTRAKLHEPVMLSCIHQCSGLLKWNLLSNRDVILAQCNQTSCKSEKGFGISYDQYLHGDLSLTITAADYSKRNVYACECEDSDFTYVRLVIETVFTPVQMKPDEALRMTVSVPEPVEVIYKSGNSADEVICNVTKDSLQCKNDYRHRTSLTYPELTLRHMTPRDSGSYTIRDVKNNEDLQIYAVSVQDKSGFPVWGSVLIVLSLLCCCVGVGIYLLQKNKVSITLHTRLLQVERLVQQAEGGTEENISEVEMALDQLKQQYSNTKYSDKVNVFCNEKRKQLQEQQEHLKRGLERRLDQMDQLVQQAKEGTEENVREATKSLDQLKKQYEESEYSDKVSVFCRAKQKQLLNSQMLPVEQLVQQAEEGKEENIREAEEMIKQLEQQNNDYSDAVTSFCSAKWRQLNWYRLQHSNDERLMTERRELNSHLLHVDQIVQQAEEGSNEKIREAEKKLDQLDQQYRYKDYSEQIKFLCRLNSQLKHVEQLVQQAKEGKMENIKEVKMAIDHLEQQQYLNTENIKLKVEKVMDSVHKLRNGAEQKQEILSSRVVDEMEEYLKEIEKWCGEMRREIPTLIQQHRCGAV
;
A
#
# COMPACT_ATOMS: atom_id res chain seq x y z
N MET A 1 -51.35 28.79 7.96
CA MET A 1 -49.90 29.00 7.89
C MET A 1 -49.27 27.68 7.47
N GLN A 2 -48.85 27.59 6.21
CA GLN A 2 -48.38 26.35 5.58
C GLN A 2 -46.99 25.98 6.08
N PHE A 3 -46.83 24.74 6.52
CA PHE A 3 -45.54 24.14 6.84
C PHE A 3 -44.71 24.04 5.55
N CYS A 4 -43.66 24.84 5.44
CA CYS A 4 -42.62 24.64 4.44
C CYS A 4 -41.97 23.28 4.69
N SER A 5 -42.18 22.36 3.74
CA SER A 5 -41.65 21.00 3.73
C SER A 5 -40.14 20.99 3.95
N PHE A 6 -39.71 20.39 5.06
CA PHE A 6 -38.32 20.19 5.44
C PHE A 6 -37.49 19.55 4.32
N TYR A 7 -38.13 18.74 3.48
CA TYR A 7 -37.55 18.12 2.30
C TYR A 7 -37.10 19.13 1.24
N ARG A 8 -37.81 20.24 1.04
CA ARG A 8 -37.39 21.29 0.10
C ARG A 8 -36.16 22.06 0.61
N CYS A 9 -36.04 22.29 1.93
CA CYS A 9 -34.86 22.94 2.50
C CYS A 9 -33.61 22.04 2.43
N VAL A 10 -33.76 20.73 2.69
CA VAL A 10 -32.66 19.76 2.61
C VAL A 10 -32.21 19.55 1.15
N LEU A 11 -33.15 19.49 0.20
CA LEU A 11 -32.81 19.38 -1.22
C LEU A 11 -32.09 20.64 -1.74
N PHE A 12 -32.49 21.83 -1.29
CA PHE A 12 -31.85 23.11 -1.67
C PHE A 12 -30.43 23.23 -1.10
N LEU A 13 -30.21 22.78 0.14
CA LEU A 13 -28.88 22.69 0.75
C LEU A 13 -27.98 21.66 0.06
N LEU A 14 -28.53 20.50 -0.33
CA LEU A 14 -27.78 19.50 -1.11
C LEU A 14 -27.42 20.02 -2.50
N THR A 15 -28.30 20.71 -3.21
CA THR A 15 -27.95 21.28 -4.52
C THR A 15 -26.92 22.40 -4.44
N LEU A 16 -26.91 23.19 -3.35
CA LEU A 16 -25.90 24.25 -3.13
C LEU A 16 -24.48 23.69 -2.88
N ILE A 17 -24.37 22.49 -2.30
CA ILE A 17 -23.06 21.87 -2.03
C ILE A 17 -22.47 21.24 -3.30
N PHE A 18 -23.28 20.87 -4.30
CA PHE A 18 -22.82 20.17 -5.51
C PHE A 18 -22.58 21.04 -6.76
N THR A 19 -22.96 22.32 -6.78
CA THR A 19 -22.80 23.18 -8.00
C THR A 19 -21.74 24.26 -7.93
N THR A 20 -21.01 24.40 -6.83
CA THR A 20 -19.80 25.24 -6.79
C THR A 20 -18.61 24.35 -6.51
N ALA A 21 -18.14 23.64 -7.54
CA ALA A 21 -16.71 23.34 -7.57
C ALA A 21 -16.01 24.70 -7.39
N PRO A 22 -15.23 24.93 -6.32
CA PRO A 22 -14.42 26.12 -6.28
C PRO A 22 -13.59 26.06 -7.56
N VAL A 23 -13.78 27.05 -8.44
CA VAL A 23 -12.77 27.34 -9.46
C VAL A 23 -11.50 27.44 -8.66
N SER A 24 -10.62 26.46 -8.81
CA SER A 24 -9.38 26.39 -8.06
C SER A 24 -8.60 27.63 -8.47
N ALA A 25 -8.79 28.72 -7.73
CA ALA A 25 -7.91 29.85 -7.79
C ALA A 25 -6.54 29.27 -7.47
N LEU A 26 -5.60 29.43 -8.38
CA LEU A 26 -4.23 28.97 -8.20
C LEU A 26 -3.75 29.52 -6.85
N GLU A 27 -3.65 28.67 -5.83
CA GLU A 27 -3.19 29.08 -4.51
C GLU A 27 -1.68 29.32 -4.60
N ILE A 28 -1.30 30.52 -5.03
CA ILE A 28 0.09 30.95 -5.11
C ILE A 28 0.53 31.37 -3.71
N CYS A 29 1.36 30.55 -3.07
CA CYS A 29 1.97 30.87 -1.78
C CYS A 29 2.79 32.18 -1.88
N PRO A 30 2.51 33.20 -1.04
CA PRO A 30 3.24 34.45 -1.09
C PRO A 30 4.60 34.36 -0.41
N THR A 31 5.64 34.88 -1.06
CA THR A 31 6.93 35.18 -0.44
C THR A 31 6.86 36.57 0.18
N ARG A 32 7.14 36.68 1.47
CA ARG A 32 7.13 37.95 2.21
C ARG A 32 8.53 38.53 2.30
N ALA A 33 8.67 39.82 2.02
CA ALA A 33 9.94 40.54 2.09
C ALA A 33 9.81 41.80 2.92
N LYS A 34 10.85 42.13 3.68
CA LYS A 34 10.96 43.43 4.34
C LYS A 34 11.28 44.51 3.32
N LEU A 35 10.73 45.70 3.54
CA LEU A 35 10.95 46.86 2.69
C LEU A 35 12.46 47.21 2.63
N HIS A 36 12.97 47.38 1.41
CA HIS A 36 14.35 47.67 1.02
C HIS A 36 15.39 46.58 1.33
N GLU A 37 14.99 45.42 1.85
CA GLU A 37 15.88 44.28 2.05
C GLU A 37 15.93 43.39 0.79
N PRO A 38 17.02 42.66 0.55
CA PRO A 38 17.07 41.67 -0.52
C PRO A 38 16.13 40.49 -0.21
N VAL A 39 15.51 39.93 -1.24
CA VAL A 39 14.65 38.74 -1.13
C VAL A 39 14.96 37.76 -2.25
N MET A 40 14.90 36.47 -1.93
CA MET A 40 15.08 35.39 -2.88
C MET A 40 13.73 34.73 -3.17
N LEU A 41 13.36 34.67 -4.45
CA LEU A 41 12.19 33.94 -4.95
C LEU A 41 12.65 32.54 -5.35
N SER A 42 12.22 31.53 -4.59
CA SER A 42 12.66 30.15 -4.77
C SER A 42 12.13 29.54 -6.06
N CYS A 43 13.01 28.90 -6.83
CA CYS A 43 12.65 28.03 -7.96
C CYS A 43 13.68 26.90 -8.05
N ILE A 44 13.37 25.72 -7.51
CA ILE A 44 14.30 24.59 -7.44
C ILE A 44 13.87 23.54 -8.47
N HIS A 45 14.45 23.62 -9.67
CA HIS A 45 14.19 22.69 -10.76
C HIS A 45 15.44 22.51 -11.62
N GLN A 46 15.57 21.33 -12.24
CA GLN A 46 16.57 21.14 -13.28
C GLN A 46 16.06 21.75 -14.58
N CYS A 47 16.79 22.72 -15.12
CA CYS A 47 16.48 23.35 -16.41
C CYS A 47 17.61 23.04 -17.40
N SER A 48 17.34 22.21 -18.41
CA SER A 48 18.30 21.87 -19.46
C SER A 48 18.45 22.97 -20.52
N GLY A 49 17.46 23.86 -20.61
CA GLY A 49 17.35 24.91 -21.63
C GLY A 49 17.50 26.33 -21.09
N LEU A 50 16.83 27.27 -21.74
CA LEU A 50 16.85 28.70 -21.38
C LEU A 50 15.89 28.96 -20.21
N LEU A 51 16.43 29.28 -19.04
CA LEU A 51 15.68 29.79 -17.90
C LEU A 51 15.32 31.26 -18.13
N LYS A 52 14.07 31.63 -17.83
CA LYS A 52 13.59 33.02 -17.79
C LYS A 52 12.80 33.27 -16.51
N TRP A 53 13.02 34.44 -15.94
CA TRP A 53 12.17 35.02 -14.92
C TRP A 53 11.42 36.21 -15.50
N ASN A 54 10.09 36.11 -15.52
CA ASN A 54 9.22 37.13 -16.12
C ASN A 54 8.13 37.55 -15.13
N LEU A 55 7.41 38.63 -15.44
CA LEU A 55 6.19 39.00 -14.71
C LEU A 55 5.01 38.21 -15.26
N LEU A 56 4.18 37.63 -14.39
CA LEU A 56 2.99 36.88 -14.83
C LEU A 56 2.01 37.76 -15.61
N SER A 57 1.92 39.04 -15.24
CA SER A 57 1.07 40.03 -15.90
C SER A 57 1.61 40.50 -17.25
N ASN A 58 2.91 40.30 -17.53
CA ASN A 58 3.54 40.67 -18.78
C ASN A 58 4.78 39.80 -19.03
N ARG A 59 4.59 38.70 -19.78
CA ARG A 59 5.65 37.71 -20.05
C ARG A 59 6.74 38.22 -21.00
N ASP A 60 6.50 39.32 -21.70
CA ASP A 60 7.49 39.91 -22.61
C ASP A 60 8.64 40.62 -21.85
N VAL A 61 8.44 40.92 -20.56
CA VAL A 61 9.45 41.58 -19.71
C VAL A 61 10.30 40.52 -18.99
N ILE A 62 11.50 40.29 -19.53
CA ILE A 62 12.49 39.35 -18.97
C ILE A 62 13.33 40.06 -17.92
N LEU A 63 13.16 39.66 -16.66
CA LEU A 63 13.87 40.23 -15.51
C LEU A 63 15.22 39.58 -15.28
N ALA A 64 15.33 38.28 -15.54
CA ALA A 64 16.57 37.53 -15.54
C ALA A 64 16.46 36.32 -16.47
N GLN A 65 17.59 35.89 -17.03
CA GLN A 65 17.67 34.70 -17.85
C GLN A 65 19.02 34.00 -17.70
N CYS A 66 19.03 32.68 -17.78
CA CYS A 66 20.25 31.87 -17.74
C CYS A 66 20.18 30.76 -18.79
N ASN A 67 21.33 30.46 -19.38
CA ASN A 67 21.54 29.27 -20.20
C ASN A 67 22.80 28.54 -19.73
N GLN A 68 23.19 27.47 -20.42
CA GLN A 68 24.38 26.65 -20.11
C GLN A 68 25.74 27.37 -20.19
N THR A 69 25.79 28.66 -20.53
CA THR A 69 27.06 29.40 -20.70
C THR A 69 27.11 30.69 -19.90
N SER A 70 25.98 31.33 -19.63
CA SER A 70 25.93 32.62 -18.93
C SER A 70 24.54 32.93 -18.38
N CYS A 71 24.52 33.85 -17.43
CA CYS A 71 23.31 34.48 -16.90
C CYS A 71 23.32 35.99 -17.17
N LYS A 72 22.14 36.57 -17.33
CA LYS A 72 21.91 38.02 -17.46
C LYS A 72 20.70 38.41 -16.62
N SER A 73 20.76 39.56 -15.97
CA SER A 73 19.63 40.10 -15.19
C SER A 73 19.49 41.61 -15.36
N GLU A 74 18.26 42.09 -15.22
CA GLU A 74 17.95 43.50 -15.16
C GLU A 74 18.39 44.12 -13.82
N LYS A 75 18.52 45.45 -13.80
CA LYS A 75 18.92 46.17 -12.60
C LYS A 75 17.93 45.93 -11.45
N GLY A 76 18.47 45.53 -10.29
CA GLY A 76 17.68 45.20 -9.11
C GLY A 76 17.28 43.73 -9.03
N PHE A 77 17.64 42.93 -10.02
CA PHE A 77 17.47 41.48 -10.06
C PHE A 77 18.82 40.81 -10.24
N GLY A 78 18.98 39.63 -9.64
CA GLY A 78 20.21 38.86 -9.67
C GLY A 78 19.89 37.38 -9.76
N ILE A 79 20.69 36.66 -10.53
CA ILE A 79 20.66 35.21 -10.61
C ILE A 79 22.10 34.70 -10.67
N SER A 80 22.37 33.61 -9.99
CA SER A 80 23.72 33.03 -9.94
C SER A 80 23.86 31.94 -10.99
N TYR A 81 24.89 32.07 -11.83
CA TYR A 81 25.22 31.06 -12.81
C TYR A 81 25.63 29.73 -12.16
N ASP A 82 26.38 29.81 -11.05
CA ASP A 82 26.80 28.62 -10.32
C ASP A 82 25.60 27.89 -9.69
N GLN A 83 24.62 28.61 -9.15
CA GLN A 83 23.39 28.00 -8.61
C GLN A 83 22.54 27.37 -9.72
N TYR A 84 22.42 28.03 -10.87
CA TYR A 84 21.72 27.51 -12.04
C TYR A 84 22.27 26.15 -12.48
N LEU A 85 23.60 26.00 -12.55
CA LEU A 85 24.24 24.73 -12.90
C LEU A 85 23.94 23.58 -11.92
N HIS A 86 23.58 23.90 -10.67
CA HIS A 86 23.21 22.94 -9.64
C HIS A 86 21.69 22.75 -9.51
N GLY A 87 20.88 23.36 -10.40
CA GLY A 87 19.41 23.26 -10.39
C GLY A 87 18.70 24.20 -9.42
N ASP A 88 19.41 25.20 -8.88
CA ASP A 88 18.82 26.29 -8.12
C ASP A 88 18.64 27.51 -9.04
N LEU A 89 17.40 27.70 -9.48
CA LEU A 89 16.99 28.71 -10.45
C LEU A 89 16.44 29.97 -9.77
N SER A 90 16.72 30.15 -8.47
CA SER A 90 16.11 31.20 -7.66
C SER A 90 16.50 32.62 -8.12
N LEU A 91 15.52 33.54 -8.08
CA LEU A 91 15.73 34.95 -8.41
C LEU A 91 15.98 35.76 -7.14
N THR A 92 17.08 36.51 -7.10
CA THR A 92 17.34 37.48 -6.03
C THR A 92 16.88 38.87 -6.47
N ILE A 93 15.96 39.47 -5.73
CA ILE A 93 15.64 40.89 -5.84
C ILE A 93 16.50 41.61 -4.81
N THR A 94 17.37 42.53 -5.25
CA THR A 94 18.42 43.09 -4.38
C THR A 94 17.89 44.08 -3.33
N ALA A 95 16.75 44.71 -3.62
CA ALA A 95 16.06 45.60 -2.69
C ALA A 95 14.56 45.54 -2.99
N ALA A 96 13.80 44.88 -2.12
CA ALA A 96 12.37 44.72 -2.27
C ALA A 96 11.65 46.04 -1.98
N ASP A 97 10.75 46.46 -2.86
CA ASP A 97 9.90 47.62 -2.64
C ASP A 97 8.50 47.40 -3.25
N TYR A 98 7.59 48.34 -3.02
CA TYR A 98 6.22 48.21 -3.53
C TYR A 98 6.13 48.22 -5.06
N SER A 99 7.12 48.74 -5.77
CA SER A 99 7.19 48.68 -7.25
C SER A 99 7.56 47.28 -7.75
N LYS A 100 8.27 46.50 -6.92
CA LYS A 100 8.62 45.10 -7.19
C LYS A 100 7.53 44.13 -6.72
N ARG A 101 6.44 44.58 -6.11
CA ARG A 101 5.32 43.70 -5.77
C ARG A 101 4.65 43.19 -7.05
N ASN A 102 4.73 41.89 -7.30
CA ASN A 102 4.05 41.24 -8.42
C ASN A 102 3.98 39.73 -8.22
N VAL A 103 3.37 39.03 -9.19
CA VAL A 103 3.53 37.59 -9.36
C VAL A 103 4.59 37.35 -10.43
N TYR A 104 5.61 36.59 -10.07
CA TYR A 104 6.75 36.24 -10.90
C TYR A 104 6.59 34.82 -11.40
N ALA A 105 6.98 34.57 -12.65
CA ALA A 105 6.99 33.25 -13.26
C ALA A 105 8.44 32.80 -13.49
N CYS A 106 8.76 31.59 -13.05
CA CYS A 106 10.00 30.89 -13.36
C CYS A 106 9.72 29.91 -14.50
N GLU A 107 10.29 30.17 -15.68
CA GLU A 107 10.04 29.43 -16.90
C GLU A 107 11.34 28.79 -17.40
N CYS A 108 11.28 27.56 -17.87
CA CYS A 108 12.38 26.94 -18.59
C CYS A 108 11.89 26.48 -19.96
N GLU A 109 12.51 27.04 -21.00
CA GLU A 109 12.05 26.94 -22.39
C GLU A 109 10.60 27.42 -22.52
N ASP A 110 9.66 26.50 -22.71
CA ASP A 110 8.22 26.76 -22.89
C ASP A 110 7.37 26.13 -21.76
N SER A 111 8.02 25.67 -20.68
CA SER A 111 7.34 25.07 -19.52
C SER A 111 7.40 25.99 -18.31
N ASP A 112 6.23 26.30 -17.75
CA ASP A 112 6.10 27.06 -16.51
C ASP A 112 6.33 26.12 -15.32
N PHE A 113 7.36 26.37 -14.51
CA PHE A 113 7.66 25.54 -13.35
C PHE A 113 6.99 26.03 -12.08
N THR A 114 7.03 27.35 -11.84
CA THR A 114 6.47 27.90 -10.61
C THR A 114 6.06 29.36 -10.74
N TYR A 115 5.07 29.73 -9.94
CA TYR A 115 4.62 31.11 -9.79
C TYR A 115 4.88 31.55 -8.34
N VAL A 116 5.48 32.71 -8.17
CA VAL A 116 5.82 33.26 -6.84
C VAL A 116 5.23 34.65 -6.69
N ARG A 117 4.34 34.84 -5.72
CA ARG A 117 3.79 36.16 -5.39
C ARG A 117 4.68 36.86 -4.36
N LEU A 118 5.31 37.96 -4.73
CA LEU A 118 6.05 38.78 -3.77
C LEU A 118 5.09 39.73 -3.03
N VAL A 119 5.18 39.74 -1.70
CA VAL A 119 4.45 40.64 -0.81
C VAL A 119 5.43 41.39 0.06
N ILE A 120 5.28 42.71 0.15
CA ILE A 120 6.09 43.52 1.06
C ILE A 120 5.42 43.54 2.43
N GLU A 121 6.19 43.25 3.48
CA GLU A 121 5.71 43.24 4.85
C GLU A 121 5.26 44.62 5.31
N THR A 122 4.19 44.66 6.10
CA THR A 122 3.66 45.89 6.68
C THR A 122 4.67 46.51 7.65
N VAL A 123 4.97 47.79 7.46
CA VAL A 123 5.91 48.52 8.33
C VAL A 123 5.18 49.01 9.58
N PHE A 124 5.73 48.74 10.76
CA PHE A 124 5.18 49.24 12.02
C PHE A 124 6.00 50.42 12.55
N THR A 125 5.34 51.54 12.84
CA THR A 125 6.00 52.79 13.27
C THR A 125 5.36 53.30 14.57
N PRO A 126 6.01 53.11 15.74
CA PRO A 126 5.55 53.72 16.98
C PRO A 126 5.81 55.23 16.97
N VAL A 127 4.81 56.03 17.36
CA VAL A 127 4.91 57.50 17.43
C VAL A 127 4.43 57.98 18.78
N GLN A 128 5.28 58.70 19.50
CA GLN A 128 4.91 59.44 20.70
C GLN A 128 4.89 60.93 20.40
N MET A 129 3.82 61.62 20.77
CA MET A 129 3.67 63.05 20.48
C MET A 129 2.93 63.79 21.59
N LYS A 130 3.10 65.11 21.63
CA LYS A 130 2.37 65.99 22.55
C LYS A 130 1.04 66.43 21.93
N PRO A 131 0.06 66.85 22.75
CA PRO A 131 -1.14 67.49 22.24
C PRO A 131 -0.81 68.68 21.34
N ASP A 132 -1.63 68.88 20.32
CA ASP A 132 -1.50 69.91 19.27
C ASP A 132 -0.37 69.72 18.26
N GLU A 133 0.50 68.72 18.43
CA GLU A 133 1.46 68.33 17.39
C GLU A 133 0.74 67.72 16.17
N ALA A 134 1.45 67.60 15.05
CA ALA A 134 0.91 67.06 13.81
C ALA A 134 1.52 65.69 13.52
N LEU A 135 0.67 64.68 13.34
CA LEU A 135 1.07 63.35 12.87
C LEU A 135 1.33 63.42 11.36
N ARG A 136 2.53 63.02 10.95
CA ARG A 136 2.92 62.90 9.53
C ARG A 136 2.99 61.43 9.15
N MET A 137 2.21 61.07 8.13
CA MET A 137 2.10 59.72 7.59
C MET A 137 2.56 59.72 6.15
N THR A 138 3.35 58.73 5.76
CA THR A 138 3.92 58.63 4.40
C THR A 138 3.10 57.66 3.56
N VAL A 139 2.59 58.14 2.43
CA VAL A 139 1.91 57.32 1.43
C VAL A 139 2.96 56.78 0.46
N SER A 140 3.41 55.55 0.72
CA SER A 140 4.56 54.92 0.05
C SER A 140 4.29 54.44 -1.39
N VAL A 141 3.07 54.58 -1.89
CA VAL A 141 2.65 54.13 -3.22
C VAL A 141 1.86 55.22 -3.95
N PRO A 142 1.90 55.28 -5.29
CA PRO A 142 1.09 56.21 -6.07
C PRO A 142 -0.38 55.78 -6.23
N GLU A 143 -0.70 54.51 -6.01
CA GLU A 143 -2.06 53.97 -6.07
C GLU A 143 -2.98 54.55 -4.99
N PRO A 144 -4.31 54.51 -5.19
CA PRO A 144 -5.29 54.90 -4.17
C PRO A 144 -5.11 54.08 -2.87
N VAL A 145 -5.04 54.79 -1.75
CA VAL A 145 -4.94 54.20 -0.41
C VAL A 145 -6.07 54.68 0.50
N GLU A 146 -6.40 53.84 1.47
CA GLU A 146 -7.30 54.19 2.58
C GLU A 146 -6.49 54.32 3.88
N VAL A 147 -6.89 55.29 4.70
CA VAL A 147 -6.36 55.46 6.06
C VAL A 147 -7.42 54.95 7.03
N ILE A 148 -7.05 53.93 7.78
CA ILE A 148 -7.92 53.21 8.71
C ILE A 148 -7.46 53.50 10.13
N TYR A 149 -8.35 54.07 10.94
CA TYR A 149 -8.12 54.32 12.35
C TYR A 149 -8.73 53.22 13.22
N LYS A 150 -8.02 52.88 14.30
CA LYS A 150 -8.49 51.95 15.32
C LYS A 150 -8.09 52.43 16.70
N SER A 151 -9.09 52.68 17.54
CA SER A 151 -8.93 53.10 18.94
C SER A 151 -9.01 51.88 19.87
N GLY A 152 -7.86 51.32 20.26
CA GLY A 152 -7.81 50.18 21.18
C GLY A 152 -8.61 48.98 20.67
N ASN A 153 -9.72 48.66 21.34
CA ASN A 153 -10.61 47.54 20.99
C ASN A 153 -11.78 47.92 20.06
N SER A 154 -11.81 49.13 19.51
CA SER A 154 -12.85 49.51 18.55
C SER A 154 -12.74 48.73 17.23
N ALA A 155 -13.84 48.72 16.47
CA ALA A 155 -13.79 48.28 15.08
C ALA A 155 -12.91 49.21 14.24
N ASP A 156 -12.42 48.68 13.13
CA ASP A 156 -11.62 49.42 12.16
C ASP A 156 -12.51 50.45 11.43
N GLU A 157 -12.06 51.70 11.36
CA GLU A 157 -12.79 52.79 10.74
C GLU A 157 -11.98 53.45 9.62
N VAL A 158 -12.46 53.41 8.38
CA VAL A 158 -11.86 54.20 7.28
C VAL A 158 -12.14 55.68 7.53
N ILE A 159 -11.10 56.47 7.77
CA ILE A 159 -11.22 57.90 8.10
C ILE A 159 -10.90 58.82 6.91
N CYS A 160 -10.05 58.37 5.98
CA CYS A 160 -9.69 59.10 4.77
C CYS A 160 -9.42 58.17 3.60
N ASN A 161 -9.84 58.59 2.40
CA ASN A 161 -9.41 58.03 1.12
C ASN A 161 -8.42 59.00 0.49
N VAL A 162 -7.27 58.48 0.07
CA VAL A 162 -6.14 59.27 -0.41
C VAL A 162 -5.75 58.78 -1.79
N THR A 163 -5.57 59.73 -2.70
CA THR A 163 -4.98 59.51 -4.02
C THR A 163 -3.86 60.53 -4.19
N LYS A 164 -3.05 60.40 -5.25
CA LYS A 164 -1.99 61.37 -5.54
C LYS A 164 -2.47 62.83 -5.53
N ASP A 165 -3.68 63.07 -6.05
CA ASP A 165 -4.20 64.43 -6.29
C ASP A 165 -5.41 64.79 -5.42
N SER A 166 -5.94 63.88 -4.60
CA SER A 166 -7.13 64.15 -3.79
C SER A 166 -7.11 63.47 -2.43
N LEU A 167 -7.71 64.16 -1.45
CA LEU A 167 -7.89 63.71 -0.08
C LEU A 167 -9.37 63.88 0.30
N GLN A 168 -10.04 62.78 0.63
CA GLN A 168 -11.43 62.77 1.07
C GLN A 168 -11.51 62.14 2.46
N CYS A 169 -11.83 62.94 3.47
CA CYS A 169 -11.92 62.47 4.85
C CYS A 169 -13.33 62.64 5.42
N LYS A 170 -13.66 61.83 6.42
CA LYS A 170 -14.86 62.03 7.25
C LYS A 170 -14.84 63.41 7.90
N ASN A 171 -16.03 63.94 8.22
CA ASN A 171 -16.21 65.32 8.71
C ASN A 171 -15.30 65.67 9.89
N ASP A 172 -15.13 64.75 10.85
CA ASP A 172 -14.31 64.97 12.05
C ASP A 172 -12.82 65.15 11.74
N TYR A 173 -12.34 64.60 10.62
CA TYR A 173 -10.95 64.66 10.18
C TYR A 173 -10.73 65.71 9.08
N ARG A 174 -11.75 66.02 8.28
CA ARG A 174 -11.68 66.86 7.07
C ARG A 174 -11.01 68.22 7.28
N HIS A 175 -11.20 68.84 8.44
CA HIS A 175 -10.66 70.19 8.73
C HIS A 175 -9.24 70.18 9.30
N ARG A 176 -8.74 69.01 9.70
CA ARG A 176 -7.44 68.83 10.36
C ARG A 176 -6.47 67.97 9.55
N THR A 177 -6.90 67.40 8.43
CA THR A 177 -6.04 66.66 7.52
C THR A 177 -5.63 67.50 6.31
N SER A 178 -4.39 67.32 5.86
CA SER A 178 -3.88 67.92 4.62
C SER A 178 -2.92 66.97 3.91
N LEU A 179 -3.00 66.89 2.59
CA LEU A 179 -2.13 66.07 1.76
C LEU A 179 -1.11 66.96 1.02
N THR A 180 0.16 66.70 1.25
CA THR A 180 1.30 67.17 0.45
C THR A 180 2.05 65.94 -0.03
N TYR A 181 1.58 65.31 -1.11
CA TYR A 181 2.04 63.99 -1.53
C TYR A 181 3.59 63.92 -1.61
N PRO A 182 4.23 62.87 -1.03
CA PRO A 182 3.63 61.66 -0.45
C PRO A 182 3.21 61.77 1.03
N GLU A 183 3.27 62.95 1.66
CA GLU A 183 2.99 63.12 3.08
C GLU A 183 1.54 63.52 3.37
N LEU A 184 0.85 62.72 4.17
CA LEU A 184 -0.45 63.03 4.78
C LEU A 184 -0.22 63.54 6.21
N THR A 185 -0.70 64.74 6.50
CA THR A 185 -0.59 65.35 7.83
C THR A 185 -1.94 65.41 8.51
N LEU A 186 -2.03 64.95 9.77
CA LEU A 186 -3.17 65.12 10.67
C LEU A 186 -2.74 66.09 11.80
N ARG A 187 -3.35 67.27 11.85
CA ARG A 187 -3.03 68.37 12.78
C ARG A 187 -3.89 68.31 14.04
N HIS A 188 -3.47 69.06 15.06
CA HIS A 188 -4.22 69.26 16.30
C HIS A 188 -4.53 67.92 17.00
N MET A 189 -3.51 67.07 17.11
CA MET A 189 -3.62 65.77 17.75
C MET A 189 -4.04 65.93 19.21
N THR A 190 -5.03 65.14 19.62
CA THR A 190 -5.55 65.11 20.99
C THR A 190 -5.33 63.72 21.61
N PRO A 191 -5.41 63.58 22.94
CA PRO A 191 -5.33 62.27 23.59
C PRO A 191 -6.30 61.21 23.04
N ARG A 192 -7.48 61.66 22.56
CA ARG A 192 -8.49 60.79 21.94
C ARG A 192 -8.07 60.24 20.58
N ASP A 193 -7.13 60.91 19.91
CA ASP A 193 -6.59 60.47 18.63
C ASP A 193 -5.51 59.39 18.78
N SER A 194 -5.20 58.95 20.01
CA SER A 194 -4.31 57.81 20.27
C SER A 194 -4.92 56.53 19.72
N GLY A 195 -4.09 55.66 19.13
CA GLY A 195 -4.57 54.45 18.46
C GLY A 195 -3.64 54.02 17.33
N SER A 196 -4.10 53.12 16.48
CA SER A 196 -3.36 52.71 15.28
C SER A 196 -3.96 53.30 14.02
N TYR A 197 -3.12 53.92 13.19
CA TYR A 197 -3.48 54.42 11.87
C TYR A 197 -2.80 53.53 10.81
N THR A 198 -3.60 52.85 10.01
CA THR A 198 -3.13 51.93 8.98
C THR A 198 -3.32 52.56 7.61
N ILE A 199 -2.27 52.62 6.80
CA ILE A 199 -2.36 52.97 5.37
C ILE A 199 -2.50 51.67 4.59
N ARG A 200 -3.64 51.48 3.94
CA ARG A 200 -3.97 50.29 3.14
C ARG A 200 -4.03 50.63 1.66
N ASP A 201 -3.34 49.86 0.83
CA ASP A 201 -3.51 49.90 -0.62
C ASP A 201 -4.85 49.25 -1.00
N VAL A 202 -5.74 50.04 -1.60
CA VAL A 202 -7.09 49.59 -1.98
C VAL A 202 -7.05 48.58 -3.11
N LYS A 203 -6.15 48.77 -4.08
CA LYS A 203 -6.07 47.95 -5.29
C LYS A 203 -5.65 46.52 -4.96
N ASN A 204 -4.73 46.38 -4.00
CA ASN A 204 -4.14 45.09 -3.65
C ASN A 204 -4.63 44.54 -2.31
N ASN A 205 -5.43 45.33 -1.58
CA ASN A 205 -5.93 45.01 -0.25
C ASN A 205 -4.82 44.61 0.73
N GLU A 206 -3.75 45.41 0.76
CA GLU A 206 -2.56 45.17 1.57
C GLU A 206 -2.26 46.36 2.50
N ASP A 207 -2.00 46.07 3.76
CA ASP A 207 -1.58 47.07 4.75
C ASP A 207 -0.11 47.43 4.51
N LEU A 208 0.15 48.69 4.14
CA LEU A 208 1.48 49.18 3.82
C LEU A 208 2.25 49.57 5.08
N GLN A 209 1.60 50.38 5.93
CA GLN A 209 2.21 50.92 7.14
C GLN A 209 1.19 51.13 8.25
N ILE A 210 1.60 50.84 9.48
CA ILE A 210 0.81 51.02 10.70
C ILE A 210 1.55 51.98 11.63
N TYR A 211 0.93 53.11 11.93
CA TYR A 211 1.41 54.07 12.92
C TYR A 211 0.72 53.81 14.26
N ALA A 212 1.47 53.34 15.26
CA ALA A 212 0.97 53.20 16.62
C ALA A 212 1.21 54.49 17.39
N VAL A 213 0.18 55.32 17.48
CA VAL A 213 0.23 56.69 17.98
C VAL A 213 -0.19 56.74 19.45
N SER A 214 0.66 57.36 20.27
CA SER A 214 0.39 57.67 21.68
C SER A 214 0.54 59.18 21.90
N VAL A 215 -0.55 59.86 22.22
CA VAL A 215 -0.57 61.29 22.50
C VAL A 215 -0.55 61.50 24.01
N GLN A 216 0.41 62.27 24.52
CA GLN A 216 0.57 62.49 25.97
C GLN A 216 -0.64 63.21 26.57
N ASP A 217 -1.27 62.62 27.57
CA ASP A 217 -2.26 63.33 28.41
C ASP A 217 -1.54 64.36 29.28
N LYS A 218 -1.95 65.63 29.19
CA LYS A 218 -1.57 66.67 30.16
C LYS A 218 -2.31 66.42 31.48
N SER A 219 -2.08 65.29 32.14
CA SER A 219 -2.56 65.07 33.50
C SER A 219 -1.65 65.84 34.46
N GLY A 220 -2.07 67.06 34.82
CA GLY A 220 -1.53 67.75 36.00
C GLY A 220 -1.94 66.98 37.26
N PHE A 221 -1.15 65.99 37.63
CA PHE A 221 -1.39 65.20 38.83
C PHE A 221 -0.99 66.01 40.08
N PRO A 222 -1.91 66.28 41.02
CA PRO A 222 -1.56 66.90 42.30
C PRO A 222 -0.61 65.96 43.07
N VAL A 223 0.44 66.53 43.68
CA VAL A 223 1.57 65.82 44.32
C VAL A 223 1.15 64.75 45.35
N TRP A 224 -0.03 64.88 45.95
CA TRP A 224 -0.62 63.90 46.88
C TRP A 224 -1.13 62.64 46.16
N GLY A 225 -1.59 62.78 44.91
CA GLY A 225 -1.92 61.66 44.02
C GLY A 225 -0.66 60.88 43.63
N SER A 226 0.49 61.53 43.48
CA SER A 226 1.76 60.87 43.15
C SER A 226 2.19 59.87 44.22
N VAL A 227 1.90 60.11 45.50
CA VAL A 227 2.24 59.16 46.58
C VAL A 227 1.31 57.94 46.55
N LEU A 228 0.01 58.14 46.35
CA LEU A 228 -0.95 57.04 46.22
C LEU A 228 -0.79 56.27 44.90
N ILE A 229 -0.40 56.95 43.82
CA ILE A 229 -0.09 56.35 42.52
C ILE A 229 1.24 55.65 42.56
N VAL A 230 2.26 56.14 43.28
CA VAL A 230 3.51 55.39 43.45
C VAL A 230 3.25 54.15 44.30
N LEU A 231 2.42 54.22 45.35
CA LEU A 231 2.05 53.04 46.14
C LEU A 231 1.20 52.05 45.33
N SER A 232 0.21 52.55 44.59
CA SER A 232 -0.66 51.75 43.72
C SER A 232 0.10 51.21 42.52
N LEU A 233 1.02 51.97 41.91
CA LEU A 233 1.95 51.51 40.88
C LEU A 233 2.93 50.51 41.46
N LEU A 234 3.39 50.64 42.71
CA LEU A 234 4.22 49.59 43.32
C LEU A 234 3.43 48.29 43.46
N CYS A 235 2.19 48.35 43.97
CA CYS A 235 1.32 47.18 44.04
C CYS A 235 0.93 46.64 42.65
N CYS A 236 0.65 47.51 41.67
CA CYS A 236 0.34 47.13 40.30
C CYS A 236 1.56 46.63 39.55
N CYS A 237 2.77 47.15 39.79
CA CYS A 237 4.03 46.66 39.22
C CYS A 237 4.41 45.32 39.84
N VAL A 238 4.11 45.09 41.12
CA VAL A 238 4.24 43.76 41.73
C VAL A 238 3.20 42.80 41.14
N GLY A 239 1.95 43.21 41.01
CA GLY A 239 0.88 42.39 40.40
C GLY A 239 1.11 42.08 38.92
N VAL A 240 1.48 43.08 38.12
CA VAL A 240 1.88 42.96 36.71
C VAL A 240 3.19 42.18 36.61
N GLY A 241 4.14 42.39 37.52
CA GLY A 241 5.37 41.60 37.59
C GLY A 241 5.08 40.12 37.83
N ILE A 242 4.23 39.80 38.81
CA ILE A 242 3.78 38.42 39.08
C ILE A 242 3.01 37.86 37.88
N TYR A 243 2.11 38.63 37.28
CA TYR A 243 1.35 38.22 36.10
C TYR A 243 2.24 37.98 34.87
N LEU A 244 3.20 38.87 34.62
CA LEU A 244 4.18 38.73 33.54
C LEU A 244 5.13 37.56 33.80
N LEU A 245 5.57 37.34 35.05
CA LEU A 245 6.36 36.18 35.44
C LEU A 245 5.57 34.87 35.25
N GLN A 246 4.29 34.83 35.61
CA GLN A 246 3.42 33.67 35.37
C GLN A 246 3.19 33.45 33.88
N LYS A 247 2.89 34.50 33.11
CA LYS A 247 2.69 34.44 31.65
C LYS A 247 3.96 33.98 30.95
N ASN A 248 5.12 34.47 31.38
CA ASN A 248 6.42 34.08 30.84
C ASN A 248 6.75 32.63 31.21
N LYS A 249 6.45 32.19 32.44
CA LYS A 249 6.63 30.78 32.87
C LYS A 249 5.81 29.81 32.01
N VAL A 250 4.56 30.14 31.68
CA VAL A 250 3.73 29.30 30.79
C VAL A 250 4.29 29.27 29.36
N SER A 251 4.71 30.42 28.83
CA SER A 251 5.31 30.49 27.48
C SER A 251 6.62 29.71 27.38
N ILE A 252 7.50 29.82 28.39
CA ILE A 252 8.76 29.08 28.48
C ILE A 252 8.46 27.58 28.58
N THR A 253 7.52 27.18 29.43
CA THR A 253 7.11 25.77 29.56
C THR A 253 6.61 25.19 28.23
N LEU A 254 5.78 25.93 27.50
CA LEU A 254 5.30 25.51 26.18
C LEU A 254 6.45 25.35 25.19
N HIS A 255 7.38 26.31 25.14
CA HIS A 255 8.52 26.24 24.23
C HIS A 255 9.42 25.04 24.53
N THR A 256 9.68 24.75 25.81
CA THR A 256 10.45 23.56 26.24
C THR A 256 9.76 22.27 25.81
N ARG A 257 8.44 22.17 25.93
CA ARG A 257 7.67 20.99 25.50
C ARG A 257 7.67 20.82 23.98
N LEU A 258 7.51 21.90 23.23
CA LEU A 258 7.61 21.87 21.77
C LEU A 258 9.00 21.38 21.33
N LEU A 259 10.07 21.89 21.94
CA LEU A 259 11.45 21.43 21.69
C LEU A 259 11.70 19.98 22.10
N GLN A 260 11.01 19.49 23.13
CA GLN A 260 11.10 18.09 23.55
C GLN A 260 10.46 17.18 22.50
N VAL A 261 9.26 17.51 22.03
CA VAL A 261 8.59 16.76 20.95
C VAL A 261 9.39 16.86 19.65
N GLU A 262 9.94 18.03 19.32
CA GLU A 262 10.85 18.20 18.17
C GLU A 262 12.03 17.23 18.23
N ARG A 263 12.65 17.09 19.41
CA ARG A 263 13.74 16.13 19.63
C ARG A 263 13.29 14.68 19.51
N LEU A 264 12.10 14.34 20.00
CA LEU A 264 11.55 12.99 19.85
C LEU A 264 11.28 12.67 18.37
N VAL A 265 10.71 13.63 17.62
CA VAL A 265 10.52 13.50 16.16
C VAL A 265 11.88 13.29 15.48
N GLN A 266 12.89 14.08 15.85
CA GLN A 266 14.26 13.93 15.33
C GLN A 266 14.89 12.57 15.66
N GLN A 267 14.62 12.02 16.84
CA GLN A 267 15.08 10.68 17.24
C GLN A 267 14.28 9.55 16.56
N ALA A 268 13.05 9.82 16.15
CA ALA A 268 12.25 8.90 15.35
C ALA A 268 12.68 8.90 13.87
N GLU A 269 13.36 9.95 13.38
CA GLU A 269 13.91 9.94 12.01
C GLU A 269 15.02 8.88 11.89
N GLY A 270 14.67 7.75 11.29
CA GLY A 270 15.56 6.57 11.20
C GLY A 270 15.49 5.64 12.41
N GLY A 271 14.58 5.90 13.34
CA GLY A 271 14.29 5.05 14.49
C GLY A 271 13.38 3.85 14.16
N THR A 272 13.09 3.06 15.19
CA THR A 272 12.08 2.00 15.12
C THR A 272 10.67 2.60 15.19
N GLU A 273 9.67 1.80 14.86
CA GLU A 273 8.27 2.19 14.97
C GLU A 273 7.84 2.49 16.43
N GLU A 274 8.48 1.87 17.42
CA GLU A 274 8.32 2.20 18.83
C GLU A 274 8.61 3.69 19.09
N ASN A 275 9.64 4.25 18.45
CA ASN A 275 9.94 5.67 18.53
C ASN A 275 8.82 6.53 17.90
N ILE A 276 8.21 6.07 16.81
CA ILE A 276 7.08 6.77 16.16
C ILE A 276 5.86 6.78 17.10
N SER A 277 5.54 5.64 17.72
CA SER A 277 4.45 5.52 18.70
C SER A 277 4.67 6.40 19.93
N GLU A 278 5.90 6.48 20.44
CA GLU A 278 6.27 7.38 21.54
C GLU A 278 6.03 8.85 21.15
N VAL A 279 6.39 9.24 19.93
CA VAL A 279 6.14 10.59 19.42
C VAL A 279 4.64 10.87 19.28
N GLU A 280 3.85 9.92 18.76
CA GLU A 280 2.40 10.08 18.64
C GLU A 280 1.73 10.28 20.00
N MET A 281 2.11 9.47 20.99
CA MET A 281 1.66 9.64 22.38
C MET A 281 2.04 11.02 22.94
N ALA A 282 3.27 11.48 22.68
CA ALA A 282 3.72 12.79 23.14
C ALA A 282 2.94 13.94 22.46
N LEU A 283 2.63 13.80 21.17
CA LEU A 283 1.80 14.75 20.42
C LEU A 283 0.36 14.80 20.95
N ASP A 284 -0.23 13.65 21.29
CA ASP A 284 -1.56 13.56 21.88
C ASP A 284 -1.62 14.19 23.27
N GLN A 285 -0.63 13.89 24.13
CA GLN A 285 -0.49 14.51 25.45
C GLN A 285 -0.35 16.03 25.33
N LEU A 286 0.47 16.52 24.39
CA LEU A 286 0.67 17.94 24.16
C LEU A 286 -0.64 18.61 23.71
N LYS A 287 -1.36 18.00 22.76
CA LYS A 287 -2.64 18.51 22.27
C LYS A 287 -3.70 18.55 23.37
N GLN A 288 -3.80 17.48 24.18
CA GLN A 288 -4.74 17.42 25.30
C GLN A 288 -4.43 18.49 26.36
N GLN A 289 -3.16 18.66 26.72
CA GLN A 289 -2.73 19.62 27.74
C GLN A 289 -3.06 21.08 27.38
N TYR A 290 -3.00 21.46 26.10
CA TYR A 290 -3.19 22.84 25.66
C TYR A 290 -4.54 23.13 24.98
N SER A 291 -5.42 22.13 24.89
CA SER A 291 -6.74 22.20 24.22
C SER A 291 -7.61 23.39 24.64
N ASN A 292 -7.63 23.73 25.93
CA ASN A 292 -8.44 24.81 26.51
C ASN A 292 -7.64 26.09 26.82
N THR A 293 -6.50 26.28 26.18
CA THR A 293 -5.63 27.45 26.40
C THR A 293 -5.61 28.36 25.18
N LYS A 294 -5.19 29.62 25.36
CA LYS A 294 -4.94 30.55 24.24
C LYS A 294 -3.84 30.09 23.26
N TYR A 295 -3.15 28.99 23.55
CA TYR A 295 -2.13 28.40 22.69
C TYR A 295 -2.65 27.21 21.88
N SER A 296 -3.93 26.85 22.01
CA SER A 296 -4.54 25.68 21.35
C SER A 296 -4.30 25.67 19.85
N ASP A 297 -4.53 26.80 19.16
CA ASP A 297 -4.32 26.91 17.71
C ASP A 297 -2.85 26.68 17.32
N LYS A 298 -1.91 27.28 18.07
CA LYS A 298 -0.48 27.12 17.83
C LYS A 298 -0.02 25.67 18.02
N VAL A 299 -0.52 25.00 19.06
CA VAL A 299 -0.23 23.58 19.33
C VAL A 299 -0.87 22.69 18.27
N ASN A 300 -2.08 22.99 17.82
CA ASN A 300 -2.75 22.22 16.75
C ASN A 300 -1.98 22.29 15.43
N VAL A 301 -1.54 23.49 15.01
CA VAL A 301 -0.72 23.67 13.81
C VAL A 301 0.58 22.87 13.92
N PHE A 302 1.27 22.98 15.06
CA PHE A 302 2.50 22.22 15.32
C PHE A 302 2.26 20.70 15.28
N CYS A 303 1.25 20.20 15.99
CA CYS A 303 0.97 18.76 16.04
C CYS A 303 0.56 18.20 14.67
N ASN A 304 -0.21 18.96 13.88
CA ASN A 304 -0.60 18.53 12.54
C ASN A 304 0.61 18.45 11.59
N GLU A 305 1.49 19.45 11.65
CA GLU A 305 2.74 19.45 10.87
C GLU A 305 3.63 18.24 11.24
N LYS A 306 3.79 17.97 12.55
CA LYS A 306 4.59 16.82 13.00
C LYS A 306 3.97 15.47 12.68
N ARG A 307 2.64 15.33 12.74
CA ARG A 307 1.98 14.10 12.28
C ARG A 307 2.16 13.89 10.77
N LYS A 308 2.13 14.96 9.97
CA LYS A 308 2.41 14.85 8.53
C LYS A 308 3.83 14.34 8.28
N GLN A 309 4.82 14.86 9.01
CA GLN A 309 6.22 14.38 8.94
C GLN A 309 6.33 12.89 9.33
N LEU A 310 5.66 12.45 10.40
CA LEU A 310 5.64 11.03 10.81
C LEU A 310 4.97 10.13 9.76
N GLN A 311 3.87 10.58 9.15
CA GLN A 311 3.20 9.84 8.08
C GLN A 311 4.11 9.66 6.85
N GLU A 312 4.83 10.71 6.46
CA GLU A 312 5.81 10.65 5.38
C GLU A 312 6.93 9.64 5.68
N GLN A 313 7.36 9.53 6.95
CA GLN A 313 8.34 8.55 7.39
C GLN A 313 7.81 7.11 7.40
N GLN A 314 6.59 6.89 7.89
CA GLN A 314 5.94 5.58 7.83
C GLN A 314 5.81 5.10 6.38
N GLU A 315 5.38 5.97 5.46
CA GLU A 315 5.32 5.65 4.03
C GLU A 315 6.70 5.40 3.41
N HIS A 316 7.75 6.05 3.90
CA HIS A 316 9.13 5.74 3.48
C HIS A 316 9.58 4.35 3.97
N LEU A 317 9.31 3.99 5.23
CA LEU A 317 9.61 2.67 5.80
C LEU A 317 8.87 1.56 5.05
N LYS A 318 7.57 1.75 4.80
CA LYS A 318 6.73 0.84 4.04
C LYS A 318 7.25 0.60 2.62
N ARG A 319 7.59 1.67 1.88
CA ARG A 319 8.23 1.57 0.54
C ARG A 319 9.61 0.90 0.61
N GLY A 320 10.35 1.08 1.71
CA GLY A 320 11.61 0.38 1.96
C GLY A 320 11.40 -1.13 2.11
N LEU A 321 10.40 -1.54 2.90
CA LEU A 321 10.02 -2.94 3.05
C LEU A 321 9.56 -3.55 1.74
N GLU A 322 8.67 -2.89 0.99
CA GLU A 322 8.17 -3.39 -0.30
C GLU A 322 9.30 -3.65 -1.29
N ARG A 323 10.27 -2.73 -1.42
CA ARG A 323 11.47 -2.96 -2.25
C ARG A 323 12.27 -4.19 -1.82
N ARG A 324 12.39 -4.44 -0.51
CA ARG A 324 13.10 -5.63 -0.01
C ARG A 324 12.33 -6.92 -0.27
N LEU A 325 11.00 -6.88 -0.15
CA LEU A 325 10.14 -8.02 -0.50
C LEU A 325 10.25 -8.33 -1.99
N ASP A 326 10.27 -7.32 -2.86
CA ASP A 326 10.44 -7.51 -4.31
C ASP A 326 11.83 -8.06 -4.66
N GLN A 327 12.90 -7.54 -4.03
CA GLN A 327 14.25 -8.09 -4.17
C GLN A 327 14.31 -9.55 -3.76
N MET A 328 13.64 -9.90 -2.65
CA MET A 328 13.60 -11.28 -2.18
C MET A 328 12.79 -12.18 -3.11
N ASP A 329 11.72 -11.66 -3.72
CA ASP A 329 10.95 -12.39 -4.73
C ASP A 329 11.79 -12.70 -5.98
N GLN A 330 12.55 -11.71 -6.47
CA GLN A 330 13.48 -11.91 -7.58
C GLN A 330 14.53 -12.97 -7.27
N LEU A 331 15.09 -12.92 -6.05
CA LEU A 331 16.10 -13.88 -5.60
C LEU A 331 15.51 -15.31 -5.50
N VAL A 332 14.28 -15.44 -4.98
CA VAL A 332 13.55 -16.72 -4.95
C VAL A 332 13.26 -17.23 -6.36
N GLN A 333 12.91 -16.34 -7.29
CA GLN A 333 12.65 -16.74 -8.68
C GLN A 333 13.93 -17.22 -9.38
N GLN A 334 15.07 -16.55 -9.17
CA GLN A 334 16.37 -17.01 -9.68
C GLN A 334 16.79 -18.35 -9.06
N ALA A 335 16.46 -18.58 -7.80
CA ALA A 335 16.77 -19.84 -7.11
C ALA A 335 15.98 -21.04 -7.66
N LYS A 336 14.73 -20.85 -8.11
CA LYS A 336 13.92 -21.93 -8.71
C LYS A 336 14.52 -22.52 -9.98
N GLU A 337 15.19 -21.69 -10.77
CA GLU A 337 15.83 -22.08 -12.04
C GLU A 337 17.33 -22.37 -11.85
N GLY A 338 17.82 -22.19 -10.62
CA GLY A 338 19.24 -22.17 -10.29
C GLY A 338 19.78 -23.50 -9.75
N THR A 339 21.00 -23.42 -9.22
CA THR A 339 21.65 -24.53 -8.52
C THR A 339 21.16 -24.63 -7.08
N GLU A 340 21.47 -25.74 -6.42
CA GLU A 340 21.18 -25.95 -4.99
C GLU A 340 21.75 -24.81 -4.11
N GLU A 341 22.90 -24.25 -4.48
CA GLU A 341 23.50 -23.13 -3.76
C GLU A 341 22.64 -21.87 -3.82
N ASN A 342 21.98 -21.60 -4.96
CA ASN A 342 21.05 -20.47 -5.09
C ASN A 342 19.83 -20.65 -4.17
N VAL A 343 19.33 -21.88 -4.02
CA VAL A 343 18.22 -22.19 -3.09
C VAL A 343 18.64 -22.01 -1.64
N ARG A 344 19.87 -22.43 -1.30
CA ARG A 344 20.45 -22.25 0.03
C ARG A 344 20.64 -20.78 0.39
N GLU A 345 21.16 -19.99 -0.55
CA GLU A 345 21.28 -18.54 -0.41
C GLU A 345 19.91 -17.89 -0.21
N ALA A 346 18.92 -18.23 -1.05
CA ALA A 346 17.57 -17.71 -0.93
C ALA A 346 16.89 -18.02 0.41
N THR A 347 17.05 -19.25 0.88
CA THR A 347 16.51 -19.68 2.17
C THR A 347 17.14 -18.89 3.31
N LYS A 348 18.48 -18.75 3.30
CA LYS A 348 19.20 -17.96 4.30
C LYS A 348 18.78 -16.49 4.30
N SER A 349 18.57 -15.90 3.12
CA SER A 349 18.12 -14.51 2.98
C SER A 349 16.68 -14.32 3.47
N LEU A 350 15.79 -15.29 3.24
CA LEU A 350 14.43 -15.28 3.78
C LEU A 350 14.41 -15.35 5.32
N ASP A 351 15.28 -16.18 5.91
CA ASP A 351 15.40 -16.29 7.37
C ASP A 351 15.97 -15.01 7.99
N GLN A 352 16.97 -14.40 7.34
CA GLN A 352 17.51 -13.11 7.75
C GLN A 352 16.46 -12.00 7.69
N LEU A 353 15.66 -11.97 6.62
CA LEU A 353 14.57 -11.01 6.48
C LEU A 353 13.50 -11.21 7.57
N LYS A 354 13.10 -12.45 7.83
CA LYS A 354 12.15 -12.77 8.89
C LYS A 354 12.66 -12.30 10.25
N LYS A 355 13.92 -12.62 10.58
CA LYS A 355 14.56 -12.20 11.84
C LYS A 355 14.67 -10.68 11.96
N GLN A 356 14.95 -9.98 10.85
CA GLN A 356 15.08 -8.52 10.85
C GLN A 356 13.76 -7.80 11.21
N TYR A 357 12.61 -8.40 10.89
CA TYR A 357 11.30 -7.80 11.09
C TYR A 357 10.48 -8.46 12.20
N GLU A 358 11.08 -9.37 12.97
CA GLU A 358 10.39 -10.18 13.98
C GLU A 358 9.70 -9.32 15.06
N GLU A 359 10.31 -8.20 15.45
CA GLU A 359 9.82 -7.27 16.48
C GLU A 359 9.12 -6.02 15.89
N SER A 360 8.78 -6.01 14.60
CA SER A 360 8.12 -4.86 13.93
C SER A 360 6.62 -5.08 13.69
N GLU A 361 5.82 -4.02 13.44
CA GLU A 361 4.41 -4.18 12.99
C GLU A 361 4.28 -5.02 11.71
N TYR A 362 5.35 -5.06 10.91
CA TYR A 362 5.40 -5.81 9.67
C TYR A 362 5.71 -7.30 9.87
N SER A 363 5.93 -7.75 11.11
CA SER A 363 6.31 -9.14 11.44
C SER A 363 5.34 -10.16 10.83
N ASP A 364 4.04 -9.91 10.93
CA ASP A 364 3.02 -10.78 10.33
C ASP A 364 3.08 -10.78 8.81
N LYS A 365 3.17 -9.59 8.19
CA LYS A 365 3.25 -9.45 6.72
C LYS A 365 4.49 -10.15 6.16
N VAL A 366 5.65 -9.94 6.78
CA VAL A 366 6.92 -10.58 6.41
C VAL A 366 6.87 -12.08 6.66
N SER A 367 6.30 -12.52 7.78
CA SER A 367 6.18 -13.95 8.11
C SER A 367 5.28 -14.71 7.11
N VAL A 368 4.17 -14.11 6.68
CA VAL A 368 3.29 -14.68 5.65
C VAL A 368 4.02 -14.74 4.31
N PHE A 369 4.72 -13.66 3.93
CA PHE A 369 5.53 -13.62 2.71
C PHE A 369 6.62 -14.70 2.72
N CYS A 370 7.42 -14.78 3.78
CA CYS A 370 8.51 -15.75 3.89
C CYS A 370 7.99 -17.19 3.84
N ARG A 371 6.88 -17.51 4.53
CA ARG A 371 6.25 -18.84 4.43
C ARG A 371 5.83 -19.18 3.00
N ALA A 372 5.21 -18.23 2.31
CA ALA A 372 4.78 -18.44 0.93
C ALA A 372 5.98 -18.68 0.00
N LYS A 373 7.08 -17.93 0.16
CA LYS A 373 8.29 -18.07 -0.66
C LYS A 373 9.08 -19.34 -0.34
N GLN A 374 9.22 -19.70 0.93
CA GLN A 374 9.82 -20.97 1.33
C GLN A 374 9.05 -22.17 0.77
N LYS A 375 7.71 -22.13 0.76
CA LYS A 375 6.89 -23.16 0.09
C LYS A 375 7.16 -23.24 -1.41
N GLN A 376 7.38 -22.09 -2.08
CA GLN A 376 7.73 -22.07 -3.50
C GLN A 376 9.11 -22.70 -3.76
N LEU A 377 10.12 -22.40 -2.93
CA LEU A 377 11.45 -23.01 -3.03
C LEU A 377 11.39 -24.52 -2.78
N LEU A 378 10.63 -24.93 -1.77
CA LEU A 378 10.42 -26.35 -1.46
C LEU A 378 9.82 -27.10 -2.67
N ASN A 379 8.76 -26.55 -3.27
CA ASN A 379 8.15 -27.15 -4.46
C ASN A 379 9.14 -27.27 -5.63
N SER A 380 10.04 -26.30 -5.83
CA SER A 380 11.08 -26.40 -6.86
C SER A 380 12.10 -27.49 -6.58
N GLN A 381 12.43 -27.77 -5.32
CA GLN A 381 13.32 -28.88 -4.94
C GLN A 381 12.65 -30.25 -5.07
N MET A 382 11.33 -30.32 -4.89
CA MET A 382 10.57 -31.58 -5.02
C MET A 382 10.38 -32.00 -6.49
N LEU A 383 10.39 -31.05 -7.43
CA LEU A 383 10.11 -31.32 -8.85
C LEU A 383 11.17 -32.24 -9.51
N PRO A 384 12.49 -32.05 -9.33
CA PRO A 384 13.49 -33.00 -9.83
C PRO A 384 13.33 -34.41 -9.26
N VAL A 385 12.97 -34.52 -7.97
CA VAL A 385 12.71 -35.81 -7.33
C VAL A 385 11.51 -36.50 -7.98
N GLU A 386 10.43 -35.76 -8.22
CA GLU A 386 9.25 -36.27 -8.94
C GLU A 386 9.64 -36.81 -10.33
N GLN A 387 10.44 -36.05 -11.10
CA GLN A 387 10.88 -36.44 -12.44
C GLN A 387 11.78 -37.69 -12.43
N LEU A 388 12.72 -37.78 -11.48
CA LEU A 388 13.58 -38.96 -11.34
C LEU A 388 12.79 -40.21 -10.93
N VAL A 389 11.83 -40.06 -10.01
CA VAL A 389 10.93 -41.16 -9.63
C VAL A 389 10.09 -41.61 -10.82
N GLN A 390 9.64 -40.69 -11.69
CA GLN A 390 8.95 -41.06 -12.93
C GLN A 390 9.88 -41.78 -13.92
N GLN A 391 11.13 -41.33 -14.08
CA GLN A 391 12.12 -42.02 -14.92
C GLN A 391 12.49 -43.41 -14.39
N ALA A 392 12.38 -43.65 -13.09
CA ALA A 392 12.59 -44.95 -12.48
C ALA A 392 11.51 -45.99 -12.87
N GLU A 393 10.36 -45.55 -13.39
CA GLU A 393 9.32 -46.43 -13.96
C GLU A 393 9.82 -47.20 -15.19
N GLU A 394 10.84 -46.70 -15.89
CA GLU A 394 11.48 -47.44 -17.00
C GLU A 394 12.26 -48.69 -16.52
N GLY A 395 12.43 -48.87 -15.20
CA GLY A 395 13.06 -50.04 -14.61
C GLY A 395 14.57 -50.10 -14.71
N LYS A 396 15.24 -48.99 -15.04
CA LYS A 396 16.70 -48.88 -14.97
C LYS A 396 17.13 -48.72 -13.51
N GLU A 397 17.94 -49.65 -13.02
CA GLU A 397 18.47 -49.65 -11.64
C GLU A 397 19.21 -48.33 -11.29
N GLU A 398 19.88 -47.73 -12.26
CA GLU A 398 20.57 -46.43 -12.10
C GLU A 398 19.60 -45.30 -11.76
N ASN A 399 18.46 -45.21 -12.45
CA ASN A 399 17.42 -44.20 -12.20
C ASN A 399 16.80 -44.38 -10.79
N ILE A 400 16.58 -45.64 -10.37
CA ILE A 400 16.07 -45.93 -9.02
C ILE A 400 17.07 -45.42 -7.98
N ARG A 401 18.36 -45.76 -8.12
CA ARG A 401 19.40 -45.35 -7.17
C ARG A 401 19.56 -43.83 -7.11
N GLU A 402 19.54 -43.15 -8.24
CA GLU A 402 19.62 -41.69 -8.30
C GLU A 402 18.43 -41.03 -7.61
N ALA A 403 17.21 -41.54 -7.86
CA ALA A 403 16.01 -41.06 -7.18
C ALA A 403 16.06 -41.29 -5.66
N GLU A 404 16.56 -42.44 -5.20
CA GLU A 404 16.76 -42.73 -3.77
C GLU A 404 17.76 -41.76 -3.11
N GLU A 405 18.87 -41.47 -3.77
CA GLU A 405 19.86 -40.50 -3.28
C GLU A 405 19.27 -39.10 -3.16
N MET A 406 18.50 -38.66 -4.17
CA MET A 406 17.84 -37.37 -4.16
C MET A 406 16.75 -37.25 -3.08
N ILE A 407 15.98 -38.32 -2.83
CA ILE A 407 15.02 -38.33 -1.71
C ILE A 407 15.75 -38.22 -0.37
N LYS A 408 16.85 -38.96 -0.17
CA LYS A 408 17.65 -38.87 1.06
C LYS A 408 18.22 -37.47 1.26
N GLN A 409 18.72 -36.84 0.20
CA GLN A 409 19.19 -35.46 0.27
C GLN A 409 18.06 -34.50 0.66
N LEU A 410 16.88 -34.64 0.05
CA LEU A 410 15.71 -33.82 0.37
C LEU A 410 15.24 -34.00 1.82
N GLU A 411 15.26 -35.23 2.35
CA GLU A 411 14.95 -35.54 3.76
C GLU A 411 15.98 -34.91 4.72
N GLN A 412 17.27 -34.89 4.36
CA GLN A 412 18.33 -34.31 5.20
C GLN A 412 18.31 -32.78 5.23
N GLN A 413 17.82 -32.12 4.19
CA GLN A 413 17.88 -30.66 4.05
C GLN A 413 16.78 -29.90 4.79
N ASN A 414 15.68 -30.55 5.18
CA ASN A 414 14.46 -29.85 5.59
C ASN A 414 14.06 -30.10 7.05
N ASN A 415 14.52 -29.23 7.94
CA ASN A 415 14.13 -29.27 9.36
C ASN A 415 12.81 -28.52 9.64
N ASP A 416 12.52 -27.42 8.93
CA ASP A 416 11.39 -26.53 9.24
C ASP A 416 10.08 -26.90 8.52
N TYR A 417 10.16 -27.60 7.38
CA TYR A 417 9.01 -28.11 6.62
C TYR A 417 8.80 -29.63 6.78
N SER A 418 9.24 -30.15 7.93
CA SER A 418 9.35 -31.57 8.22
C SER A 418 8.11 -32.36 7.78
N ASP A 419 6.90 -31.92 8.10
CA ASP A 419 5.69 -32.70 7.80
C ASP A 419 5.41 -32.83 6.30
N ALA A 420 5.53 -31.73 5.54
CA ALA A 420 5.23 -31.73 4.10
C ALA A 420 6.30 -32.50 3.31
N VAL A 421 7.57 -32.28 3.66
CA VAL A 421 8.70 -32.97 3.04
C VAL A 421 8.66 -34.46 3.38
N THR A 422 8.47 -34.80 4.65
CA THR A 422 8.37 -36.20 5.10
C THR A 422 7.21 -36.91 4.43
N SER A 423 6.05 -36.25 4.30
CA SER A 423 4.89 -36.83 3.61
C SER A 423 5.19 -37.11 2.13
N PHE A 424 5.82 -36.15 1.44
CA PHE A 424 6.24 -36.32 0.05
C PHE A 424 7.28 -37.42 -0.11
N CYS A 425 8.38 -37.37 0.65
CA CYS A 425 9.45 -38.36 0.58
C CYS A 425 8.94 -39.76 0.90
N SER A 426 8.06 -39.90 1.91
CA SER A 426 7.39 -41.18 2.20
C SER A 426 6.56 -41.69 1.01
N ALA A 427 5.82 -40.81 0.33
CA ALA A 427 5.06 -41.19 -0.86
C ALA A 427 5.99 -41.63 -2.00
N LYS A 428 7.13 -40.94 -2.20
CA LYS A 428 8.12 -41.26 -3.22
C LYS A 428 8.90 -42.54 -2.94
N TRP A 429 9.28 -42.77 -1.69
CA TRP A 429 9.85 -44.04 -1.26
C TRP A 429 8.94 -45.22 -1.57
N ARG A 430 7.64 -45.09 -1.30
CA ARG A 430 6.67 -46.14 -1.64
C ARG A 430 6.62 -46.38 -3.16
N GLN A 431 6.64 -45.33 -3.97
CA GLN A 431 6.65 -45.45 -5.44
C GLN A 431 7.93 -46.15 -5.94
N LEU A 432 9.10 -45.75 -5.46
CA LEU A 432 10.36 -46.39 -5.83
C LEU A 432 10.44 -47.85 -5.39
N ASN A 433 10.00 -48.17 -4.17
CA ASN A 433 9.97 -49.55 -3.69
C ASN A 433 9.06 -50.43 -4.56
N TRP A 434 7.97 -49.85 -5.10
CA TRP A 434 7.12 -50.53 -6.06
C TRP A 434 7.83 -50.79 -7.39
N TYR A 435 8.49 -49.78 -7.98
CA TYR A 435 9.27 -49.96 -9.21
C TYR A 435 10.41 -50.97 -9.02
N ARG A 436 11.09 -50.96 -7.87
CA ARG A 436 12.11 -51.94 -7.52
C ARG A 436 11.53 -53.34 -7.43
N LEU A 437 10.36 -53.50 -6.80
CA LEU A 437 9.67 -54.78 -6.75
C LEU A 437 9.34 -55.28 -8.16
N GLN A 438 8.91 -54.40 -9.08
CA GLN A 438 8.55 -54.75 -10.46
C GLN A 438 9.75 -55.11 -11.35
N HIS A 439 10.88 -54.42 -11.20
CA HIS A 439 12.00 -54.51 -12.14
C HIS A 439 13.25 -55.22 -11.61
N SER A 440 13.34 -55.50 -10.31
CA SER A 440 14.54 -56.12 -9.75
C SER A 440 14.74 -57.57 -10.23
N ASN A 441 15.99 -57.92 -10.50
CA ASN A 441 16.41 -59.32 -10.73
C ASN A 441 16.85 -60.02 -9.43
N ASP A 442 16.76 -59.35 -8.28
CA ASP A 442 17.08 -59.94 -6.98
C ASP A 442 16.12 -61.11 -6.68
N GLU A 443 16.68 -62.27 -6.36
CA GLU A 443 15.92 -63.51 -6.17
C GLU A 443 14.90 -63.42 -5.03
N ARG A 444 15.21 -62.63 -3.98
CA ARG A 444 14.28 -62.38 -2.87
C ARG A 444 13.10 -61.53 -3.34
N LEU A 445 13.35 -60.44 -4.06
CA LEU A 445 12.29 -59.56 -4.58
C LEU A 445 11.46 -60.25 -5.68
N MET A 446 12.08 -61.10 -6.50
CA MET A 446 11.39 -61.97 -7.46
C MET A 446 10.44 -62.95 -6.77
N THR A 447 10.84 -63.48 -5.61
CA THR A 447 9.98 -64.36 -4.80
C THR A 447 8.81 -63.57 -4.21
N GLU A 448 9.05 -62.40 -3.62
CA GLU A 448 7.99 -61.52 -3.11
C GLU A 448 7.02 -61.07 -4.22
N ARG A 449 7.52 -60.77 -5.42
CA ARG A 449 6.69 -60.44 -6.59
C ARG A 449 5.83 -61.62 -7.04
N ARG A 450 6.41 -62.83 -7.10
CA ARG A 450 5.65 -64.06 -7.44
C ARG A 450 4.54 -64.32 -6.44
N GLU A 451 4.84 -64.17 -5.14
CA GLU A 451 3.87 -64.32 -4.08
C GLU A 451 2.77 -63.26 -4.19
N LEU A 452 3.11 -61.99 -4.40
CA LEU A 452 2.13 -60.91 -4.61
C LEU A 452 1.25 -61.16 -5.84
N ASN A 453 1.84 -61.51 -6.99
CA ASN A 453 1.10 -61.82 -8.21
C ASN A 453 0.19 -63.04 -8.03
N SER A 454 0.62 -64.05 -7.28
CA SER A 454 -0.22 -65.21 -6.93
C SER A 454 -1.44 -64.78 -6.10
N HIS A 455 -1.24 -63.88 -5.13
CA HIS A 455 -2.34 -63.36 -4.31
C HIS A 455 -3.28 -62.46 -5.12
N LEU A 456 -2.76 -61.60 -5.99
CA LEU A 456 -3.57 -60.76 -6.89
C LEU A 456 -4.38 -61.63 -7.87
N LEU A 457 -3.79 -62.69 -8.42
CA LEU A 457 -4.49 -63.65 -9.27
C LEU A 457 -5.62 -64.37 -8.51
N HIS A 458 -5.36 -64.75 -7.25
CA HIS A 458 -6.38 -65.36 -6.39
C HIS A 458 -7.53 -64.39 -6.10
N VAL A 459 -7.22 -63.10 -5.85
CA VAL A 459 -8.22 -62.05 -5.71
C VAL A 459 -9.03 -61.88 -6.99
N ASP A 460 -8.40 -61.81 -8.16
CA ASP A 460 -9.07 -61.71 -9.47
C ASP A 460 -10.01 -62.90 -9.70
N GLN A 461 -9.59 -64.12 -9.38
CA GLN A 461 -10.43 -65.32 -9.45
C GLN A 461 -11.64 -65.26 -8.51
N ILE A 462 -11.46 -64.75 -7.29
CA ILE A 462 -12.56 -64.60 -6.33
C ILE A 462 -13.53 -63.50 -6.78
N VAL A 463 -13.02 -62.41 -7.36
CA VAL A 463 -13.82 -61.33 -7.93
C VAL A 463 -14.66 -61.85 -9.09
N GLN A 464 -14.05 -62.57 -10.04
CA GLN A 464 -14.76 -63.23 -11.15
C GLN A 464 -15.81 -64.25 -10.65
N GLN A 465 -15.48 -65.06 -9.65
CA GLN A 465 -16.46 -65.99 -9.06
C GLN A 465 -17.63 -65.27 -8.38
N ALA A 466 -17.41 -64.06 -7.87
CA ALA A 466 -18.42 -63.22 -7.27
C ALA A 466 -19.25 -62.44 -8.32
N GLU A 467 -18.72 -62.20 -9.53
CA GLU A 467 -19.50 -61.73 -10.68
C GLU A 467 -20.56 -62.77 -11.10
N GLU A 468 -20.23 -64.06 -10.96
CA GLU A 468 -21.12 -65.18 -11.33
C GLU A 468 -22.05 -65.67 -10.20
N GLY A 469 -22.09 -65.04 -9.02
CA GLY A 469 -22.74 -65.64 -7.84
C GLY A 469 -23.42 -64.69 -6.84
N SER A 470 -24.11 -65.31 -5.88
CA SER A 470 -24.93 -64.67 -4.84
C SER A 470 -24.11 -63.79 -3.88
N ASN A 471 -24.79 -62.88 -3.16
CA ASN A 471 -24.21 -61.96 -2.16
C ASN A 471 -23.19 -62.59 -1.18
N GLU A 472 -23.26 -63.91 -0.92
CA GLU A 472 -22.29 -64.59 -0.06
C GLU A 472 -20.88 -64.63 -0.66
N LYS A 473 -20.74 -64.78 -1.98
CA LYS A 473 -19.43 -64.77 -2.66
C LYS A 473 -18.80 -63.38 -2.69
N ILE A 474 -19.63 -62.32 -2.76
CA ILE A 474 -19.16 -60.93 -2.65
C ILE A 474 -18.55 -60.71 -1.26
N ARG A 475 -19.24 -61.17 -0.21
CA ARG A 475 -18.75 -61.05 1.17
C ARG A 475 -17.49 -61.88 1.43
N GLU A 476 -17.35 -63.04 0.77
CA GLU A 476 -16.12 -63.83 0.80
C GLU A 476 -14.95 -63.10 0.10
N ALA A 477 -15.23 -62.40 -1.01
CA ALA A 477 -14.24 -61.57 -1.70
C ALA A 477 -13.75 -60.41 -0.84
N GLU A 478 -14.67 -59.67 -0.22
CA GLU A 478 -14.35 -58.57 0.71
C GLU A 478 -13.50 -59.06 1.88
N LYS A 479 -13.87 -60.19 2.50
CA LYS A 479 -13.09 -60.78 3.60
C LYS A 479 -11.67 -61.16 3.17
N LYS A 480 -11.47 -61.68 1.95
CA LYS A 480 -10.12 -62.02 1.46
C LYS A 480 -9.32 -60.79 1.06
N LEU A 481 -9.97 -59.73 0.56
CA LEU A 481 -9.34 -58.43 0.37
C LEU A 481 -8.87 -57.82 1.70
N ASP A 482 -9.69 -57.90 2.76
CA ASP A 482 -9.31 -57.47 4.12
C ASP A 482 -8.14 -58.28 4.68
N GLN A 483 -8.13 -59.59 4.44
CA GLN A 483 -7.00 -60.45 4.83
C GLN A 483 -5.72 -60.08 4.09
N LEU A 484 -5.80 -59.76 2.79
CA LEU A 484 -4.67 -59.26 2.03
C LEU A 484 -4.17 -57.92 2.59
N ASP A 485 -5.08 -56.98 2.87
CA ASP A 485 -4.71 -55.70 3.50
C ASP A 485 -3.99 -55.93 4.83
N GLN A 486 -4.51 -56.81 5.69
CA GLN A 486 -3.88 -57.14 6.96
C GLN A 486 -2.51 -57.81 6.80
N GLN A 487 -2.38 -58.76 5.87
CA GLN A 487 -1.14 -59.49 5.62
C GLN A 487 -0.03 -58.56 5.09
N TYR A 488 -0.38 -57.59 4.26
CA TYR A 488 0.56 -56.67 3.64
C TYR A 488 0.65 -55.31 4.34
N ARG A 489 -0.11 -55.05 5.41
CA ARG A 489 -0.20 -53.76 6.12
C ARG A 489 1.14 -53.11 6.46
N TYR A 490 2.17 -53.92 6.76
CA TYR A 490 3.49 -53.45 7.18
C TYR A 490 4.59 -53.57 6.11
N LYS A 491 4.21 -53.89 4.86
CA LYS A 491 5.15 -53.91 3.74
C LYS A 491 5.23 -52.53 3.07
N ASP A 492 6.37 -52.23 2.46
CA ASP A 492 6.64 -50.92 1.85
C ASP A 492 5.72 -50.57 0.67
N TYR A 493 5.01 -51.58 0.13
CA TYR A 493 4.05 -51.46 -0.97
C TYR A 493 2.58 -51.66 -0.52
N SER A 494 2.31 -51.57 0.79
CA SER A 494 0.97 -51.76 1.36
C SER A 494 -0.06 -50.74 0.86
N GLU A 495 0.35 -49.50 0.61
CA GLU A 495 -0.54 -48.44 0.11
C GLU A 495 -0.94 -48.67 -1.36
N GLN A 496 -0.05 -49.20 -2.19
CA GLN A 496 -0.39 -49.61 -3.56
C GLN A 496 -1.36 -50.78 -3.56
N ILE A 497 -1.17 -51.76 -2.66
CA ILE A 497 -2.14 -52.87 -2.49
C ILE A 497 -3.49 -52.33 -2.02
N LYS A 498 -3.53 -51.44 -1.01
CA LYS A 498 -4.77 -50.78 -0.58
C LYS A 498 -5.45 -49.99 -1.69
N PHE A 499 -4.66 -49.32 -2.52
CA PHE A 499 -5.17 -48.58 -3.68
C PHE A 499 -5.80 -49.54 -4.69
N LEU A 500 -5.08 -50.59 -5.10
CA LEU A 500 -5.60 -51.62 -6.00
C LEU A 500 -6.85 -52.31 -5.44
N CYS A 501 -6.88 -52.64 -4.14
CA CYS A 501 -8.04 -53.22 -3.48
C CYS A 501 -9.25 -52.27 -3.46
N ARG A 502 -9.03 -50.97 -3.17
CA ARG A 502 -10.09 -49.95 -3.19
C ARG A 502 -10.62 -49.72 -4.61
N LEU A 503 -9.73 -49.62 -5.59
CA LEU A 503 -10.10 -49.38 -6.98
C LEU A 503 -10.89 -50.55 -7.55
N ASN A 504 -10.47 -51.79 -7.24
CA ASN A 504 -11.19 -53.00 -7.65
C ASN A 504 -12.57 -53.09 -6.99
N SER A 505 -12.68 -52.73 -5.70
CA SER A 505 -13.96 -52.67 -4.99
C SER A 505 -14.92 -51.62 -5.60
N GLN A 506 -14.41 -50.43 -5.93
CA GLN A 506 -15.21 -49.35 -6.51
C GLN A 506 -15.60 -49.63 -7.97
N LEU A 507 -14.70 -50.20 -8.78
CA LEU A 507 -14.99 -50.62 -10.15
C LEU A 507 -16.14 -51.64 -10.17
N LYS A 508 -16.10 -52.61 -9.24
CA LYS A 508 -17.13 -53.62 -9.06
C LYS A 508 -18.49 -53.04 -8.66
N HIS A 509 -18.50 -52.03 -7.78
CA HIS A 509 -19.73 -51.33 -7.42
C HIS A 509 -20.35 -50.63 -8.64
N VAL A 510 -19.52 -50.02 -9.50
CA VAL A 510 -19.97 -49.39 -10.75
C VAL A 510 -20.51 -50.45 -11.73
N GLU A 511 -19.81 -51.57 -11.93
CA GLU A 511 -20.28 -52.67 -12.79
C GLU A 511 -21.63 -53.23 -12.34
N GLN A 512 -21.83 -53.40 -11.03
CA GLN A 512 -23.08 -53.87 -10.46
C GLN A 512 -24.23 -52.87 -10.70
N LEU A 513 -23.98 -51.56 -10.50
CA LEU A 513 -24.96 -50.52 -10.78
C LEU A 513 -25.31 -50.43 -12.27
N VAL A 514 -24.32 -50.61 -13.16
CA VAL A 514 -24.52 -50.68 -14.61
C VAL A 514 -25.39 -51.88 -14.99
N GLN A 515 -25.13 -53.06 -14.41
CA GLN A 515 -25.92 -54.26 -14.68
C GLN A 515 -27.38 -54.11 -14.21
N GLN A 516 -27.62 -53.49 -13.05
CA GLN A 516 -28.98 -53.22 -12.58
C GLN A 516 -29.69 -52.14 -13.42
N ALA A 517 -28.96 -51.19 -14.00
CA ALA A 517 -29.52 -50.21 -14.93
C ALA A 517 -29.99 -50.88 -16.25
N LYS A 518 -29.29 -51.94 -16.72
CA LYS A 518 -29.72 -52.76 -17.88
C LYS A 518 -31.06 -53.47 -17.66
N GLU A 519 -31.44 -53.75 -16.41
CA GLU A 519 -32.73 -54.33 -16.05
C GLU A 519 -33.89 -53.30 -16.02
N GLY A 520 -33.66 -52.08 -16.52
CA GLY A 520 -34.70 -51.05 -16.67
C GLY A 520 -34.92 -50.18 -15.44
N LYS A 521 -34.04 -50.25 -14.42
CA LYS A 521 -34.12 -49.41 -13.21
C LYS A 521 -33.46 -48.06 -13.47
N MET A 522 -34.25 -47.11 -13.94
CA MET A 522 -33.80 -45.77 -14.35
C MET A 522 -33.15 -44.96 -13.20
N GLU A 523 -33.48 -45.25 -11.93
CA GLU A 523 -32.89 -44.61 -10.74
C GLU A 523 -31.39 -44.93 -10.58
N ASN A 524 -30.94 -46.09 -11.06
CA ASN A 524 -29.56 -46.54 -10.93
C ASN A 524 -28.61 -45.83 -11.90
N ILE A 525 -29.10 -45.25 -13.00
CA ILE A 525 -28.27 -44.51 -13.97
C ILE A 525 -27.65 -43.26 -13.32
N LYS A 526 -28.38 -42.62 -12.41
CA LYS A 526 -27.89 -41.45 -11.65
C LYS A 526 -26.84 -41.87 -10.62
N GLU A 527 -26.99 -43.03 -10.00
CA GLU A 527 -26.03 -43.60 -9.04
C GLU A 527 -24.76 -44.08 -9.71
N VAL A 528 -24.85 -44.72 -10.89
CA VAL A 528 -23.69 -45.05 -11.73
C VAL A 528 -22.88 -43.79 -11.99
N LYS A 529 -23.54 -42.70 -12.39
CA LYS A 529 -22.87 -41.42 -12.65
C LYS A 529 -22.18 -40.86 -11.41
N MET A 530 -22.86 -40.81 -10.26
CA MET A 530 -22.24 -40.30 -9.02
C MET A 530 -21.05 -41.16 -8.57
N ALA A 531 -21.10 -42.48 -8.78
CA ALA A 531 -20.00 -43.38 -8.46
C ALA A 531 -18.80 -43.17 -9.40
N ILE A 532 -19.04 -42.90 -10.68
CA ILE A 532 -18.00 -42.53 -11.67
C ILE A 532 -17.39 -41.17 -11.33
N ASP A 533 -18.21 -40.15 -11.05
CA ASP A 533 -17.74 -38.82 -10.65
C ASP A 533 -16.92 -38.88 -9.33
N HIS A 534 -17.27 -39.81 -8.42
CA HIS A 534 -16.51 -40.04 -7.18
C HIS A 534 -15.16 -40.73 -7.42
N LEU A 535 -15.11 -41.67 -8.38
CA LEU A 535 -13.86 -42.30 -8.83
C LEU A 535 -12.91 -41.27 -9.47
N GLU A 536 -13.43 -40.32 -10.25
CA GLU A 536 -12.65 -39.21 -10.81
C GLU A 536 -12.04 -38.32 -9.72
N GLN A 537 -12.80 -37.97 -8.68
CA GLN A 537 -12.30 -37.13 -7.59
C GLN A 537 -11.20 -37.80 -6.74
N GLN A 538 -11.21 -39.13 -6.64
CA GLN A 538 -10.21 -39.87 -5.89
C GLN A 538 -8.91 -40.13 -6.68
N GLN A 539 -8.93 -40.00 -8.01
CA GLN A 539 -7.79 -40.28 -8.90
C GLN A 539 -6.89 -39.06 -9.15
N TYR A 540 -6.40 -38.41 -8.09
CA TYR A 540 -5.38 -37.35 -8.23
C TYR A 540 -3.94 -37.88 -8.43
N LEU A 541 -3.74 -39.18 -8.70
CA LEU A 541 -2.43 -39.75 -9.02
C LEU A 541 -2.50 -40.73 -10.21
N ASN A 542 -2.12 -40.18 -11.36
CA ASN A 542 -1.23 -40.75 -12.37
C ASN A 542 -1.66 -42.01 -13.15
N THR A 543 -2.66 -41.88 -14.03
CA THR A 543 -2.57 -42.54 -15.35
C THR A 543 -3.35 -41.74 -16.40
N GLU A 544 -2.66 -40.94 -17.23
CA GLU A 544 -3.27 -40.16 -18.33
C GLU A 544 -4.16 -41.01 -19.25
N ASN A 545 -3.85 -42.31 -19.37
CA ASN A 545 -4.60 -43.25 -20.22
C ASN A 545 -6.00 -43.59 -19.66
N ILE A 546 -6.19 -43.55 -18.33
CA ILE A 546 -7.49 -43.74 -17.69
C ILE A 546 -8.33 -42.47 -17.82
N LYS A 547 -7.70 -41.30 -17.59
CA LYS A 547 -8.31 -39.98 -17.77
C LYS A 547 -8.89 -39.78 -19.18
N LEU A 548 -8.11 -40.13 -20.22
CA LEU A 548 -8.53 -40.01 -21.62
C LEU A 548 -9.74 -40.91 -21.98
N LYS A 549 -9.83 -42.09 -21.36
CA LYS A 549 -10.93 -43.05 -21.61
C LYS A 549 -12.20 -42.61 -20.88
N VAL A 550 -12.09 -42.08 -19.67
CA VAL A 550 -13.21 -41.52 -18.90
C VAL A 550 -13.76 -40.24 -19.56
N GLU A 551 -12.90 -39.35 -20.06
CA GLU A 551 -13.31 -38.16 -20.82
C GLU A 551 -14.12 -38.52 -22.07
N LYS A 552 -13.76 -39.60 -22.80
CA LYS A 552 -14.51 -40.08 -23.97
C LYS A 552 -15.88 -40.67 -23.61
N VAL A 553 -16.00 -41.35 -22.48
CA VAL A 553 -17.29 -41.84 -21.97
C VAL A 553 -18.20 -40.67 -21.60
N MET A 554 -17.64 -39.62 -20.99
CA MET A 554 -18.37 -38.40 -20.64
C MET A 554 -18.83 -37.59 -21.86
N ASP A 555 -18.05 -37.54 -22.93
CA ASP A 555 -18.45 -36.94 -24.20
C ASP A 555 -19.66 -37.66 -24.83
N SER A 556 -19.69 -38.98 -24.73
CA SER A 556 -20.84 -39.80 -25.16
C SER A 556 -22.06 -39.57 -24.27
N VAL A 557 -21.88 -39.44 -22.94
CA VAL A 557 -22.96 -39.09 -22.00
C VAL A 557 -23.47 -37.66 -22.21
N HIS A 558 -22.62 -36.71 -22.61
CA HIS A 558 -23.04 -35.36 -22.98
C HIS A 558 -23.85 -35.32 -24.27
N LYS A 559 -23.50 -36.15 -25.26
CA LYS A 559 -24.31 -36.34 -26.48
C LYS A 559 -25.69 -36.91 -26.17
N LEU A 560 -25.82 -37.79 -25.16
CA LEU A 560 -27.13 -38.27 -24.67
C LEU A 560 -27.97 -37.16 -24.07
N ARG A 561 -27.36 -36.26 -23.29
CA ARG A 561 -28.05 -35.11 -22.68
C ARG A 561 -28.62 -34.15 -23.74
N ASN A 562 -27.88 -33.94 -24.83
CA ASN A 562 -28.28 -33.02 -25.88
C ASN A 562 -29.23 -33.65 -26.93
N GLY A 563 -29.30 -34.99 -27.00
CA GLY A 563 -30.23 -35.72 -27.86
C GLY A 563 -31.59 -36.05 -27.21
N ALA A 564 -31.71 -35.93 -25.88
CA ALA A 564 -32.91 -36.29 -25.11
C ALA A 564 -34.11 -35.33 -25.29
N GLU A 565 -33.98 -34.24 -26.04
CA GLU A 565 -35.12 -33.37 -26.38
C GLU A 565 -35.94 -33.86 -27.58
N GLN A 566 -35.53 -34.92 -28.31
CA GLN A 566 -36.36 -35.50 -29.37
C GLN A 566 -36.34 -37.05 -29.39
N LYS A 567 -37.51 -37.60 -29.06
CA LYS A 567 -37.99 -38.99 -29.27
C LYS A 567 -37.25 -40.12 -28.53
N GLN A 568 -37.91 -40.51 -27.45
CA GLN A 568 -37.61 -41.54 -26.49
C GLN A 568 -38.25 -42.87 -26.93
N GLU A 569 -37.45 -43.76 -27.55
CA GLU A 569 -37.60 -45.23 -27.50
C GLU A 569 -36.57 -45.94 -28.41
N ILE A 570 -36.11 -45.30 -29.48
CA ILE A 570 -35.17 -45.92 -30.44
C ILE A 570 -33.68 -45.67 -30.07
N LEU A 571 -33.37 -44.59 -29.34
CA LEU A 571 -31.98 -44.30 -28.93
C LEU A 571 -31.47 -45.15 -27.77
N SER A 572 -32.35 -45.78 -26.97
CA SER A 572 -31.94 -46.55 -25.78
C SER A 572 -31.17 -47.82 -26.14
N SER A 573 -31.59 -48.57 -27.18
CA SER A 573 -30.88 -49.81 -27.55
C SER A 573 -29.53 -49.52 -28.18
N ARG A 574 -29.44 -48.56 -29.11
CA ARG A 574 -28.19 -48.24 -29.82
C ARG A 574 -27.08 -47.74 -28.89
N VAL A 575 -27.46 -47.04 -27.83
CA VAL A 575 -26.52 -46.50 -26.83
C VAL A 575 -26.09 -47.57 -25.84
N VAL A 576 -27.00 -48.48 -25.48
CA VAL A 576 -26.66 -49.69 -24.71
C VAL A 576 -25.72 -50.58 -25.53
N ASP A 577 -25.96 -50.71 -26.84
CA ASP A 577 -25.09 -51.46 -27.77
C ASP A 577 -23.70 -50.79 -27.91
N GLU A 578 -23.61 -49.46 -27.97
CA GLU A 578 -22.34 -48.71 -28.00
C GLU A 578 -21.59 -48.79 -26.65
N MET A 579 -22.28 -48.68 -25.51
CA MET A 579 -21.68 -48.90 -24.18
C MET A 579 -21.22 -50.35 -24.00
N GLU A 580 -21.95 -51.31 -24.56
CA GLU A 580 -21.58 -52.72 -24.57
C GLU A 580 -20.36 -52.99 -25.46
N GLU A 581 -20.21 -52.28 -26.58
CA GLU A 581 -19.02 -52.32 -27.43
C GLU A 581 -17.80 -51.74 -26.71
N TYR A 582 -17.95 -50.64 -25.98
CA TYR A 582 -16.86 -50.06 -25.18
C TYR A 582 -16.50 -50.88 -23.94
N LEU A 583 -17.48 -51.48 -23.25
CA LEU A 583 -17.22 -52.43 -22.18
C LEU A 583 -16.54 -53.68 -22.72
N LYS A 584 -16.92 -54.17 -23.91
CA LYS A 584 -16.21 -55.25 -24.61
C LYS A 584 -14.79 -54.85 -25.02
N GLU A 585 -14.53 -53.59 -25.39
CA GLU A 585 -13.17 -53.11 -25.66
C GLU A 585 -12.33 -52.99 -24.38
N ILE A 586 -12.93 -52.59 -23.26
CA ILE A 586 -12.27 -52.54 -21.95
C ILE A 586 -12.01 -53.96 -21.43
N GLU A 587 -12.97 -54.86 -21.50
CA GLU A 587 -12.79 -56.29 -21.19
C GLU A 587 -11.79 -56.96 -22.14
N LYS A 588 -11.79 -56.61 -23.42
CA LYS A 588 -10.81 -57.07 -24.40
C LYS A 588 -9.42 -56.55 -24.06
N TRP A 589 -9.28 -55.27 -23.69
CA TRP A 589 -8.01 -54.68 -23.26
C TRP A 589 -7.51 -55.28 -21.94
N CYS A 590 -8.39 -55.44 -20.95
CA CYS A 590 -8.10 -56.15 -19.71
C CYS A 590 -7.73 -57.60 -19.98
N GLY A 591 -8.41 -58.27 -20.91
CA GLY A 591 -8.13 -59.64 -21.34
C GLY A 591 -6.89 -59.79 -22.22
N GLU A 592 -6.49 -58.76 -22.96
CA GLU A 592 -5.23 -58.66 -23.71
C GLU A 592 -4.07 -58.44 -22.74
N MET A 593 -4.19 -57.52 -21.78
CA MET A 593 -3.25 -57.37 -20.66
C MET A 593 -3.13 -58.66 -19.85
N ARG A 594 -4.25 -59.32 -19.52
CA ARG A 594 -4.29 -60.60 -18.77
C ARG A 594 -3.69 -61.77 -19.58
N ARG A 595 -3.62 -61.69 -20.93
CA ARG A 595 -2.96 -62.66 -21.84
C ARG A 595 -1.50 -62.33 -22.15
N GLU A 596 -1.14 -61.05 -22.18
CA GLU A 596 0.24 -60.58 -22.36
C GLU A 596 1.07 -60.80 -21.10
N ILE A 597 0.49 -60.68 -19.91
CA ILE A 597 1.19 -60.90 -18.63
C ILE A 597 1.86 -62.30 -18.58
N PRO A 598 1.18 -63.43 -18.87
CA PRO A 598 1.83 -64.74 -18.96
C PRO A 598 2.87 -64.86 -20.09
N THR A 599 2.66 -64.18 -21.22
CA THR A 599 3.54 -64.26 -22.41
C THR A 599 4.84 -63.45 -22.20
N LEU A 600 4.75 -62.31 -21.52
CA LEU A 600 5.89 -61.53 -21.02
C LEU A 600 6.66 -62.29 -19.91
N ILE A 601 5.94 -63.03 -19.05
CA ILE A 601 6.53 -63.95 -18.06
C ILE A 601 7.26 -65.13 -18.76
N GLN A 602 6.78 -65.60 -19.91
CA GLN A 602 7.34 -66.75 -20.63
C GLN A 602 8.48 -66.36 -21.60
N GLN A 603 8.42 -65.20 -22.24
CA GLN A 603 9.54 -64.61 -23.01
C GLN A 603 10.75 -64.32 -22.10
N HIS A 604 10.54 -63.97 -20.83
CA HIS A 604 11.63 -63.82 -19.85
C HIS A 604 12.17 -65.14 -19.27
N ARG A 605 11.42 -66.26 -19.34
CA ARG A 605 11.95 -67.61 -19.01
C ARG A 605 12.81 -68.21 -20.12
N CYS A 606 12.60 -67.82 -21.38
CA CYS A 606 13.36 -68.35 -22.52
C CYS A 606 14.59 -67.49 -22.91
N GLY A 607 14.80 -66.34 -22.27
CA GLY A 607 15.99 -65.50 -22.43
C GLY A 607 17.10 -65.74 -21.40
N ALA A 608 16.95 -66.75 -20.53
CA ALA A 608 17.97 -67.17 -19.56
C ALA A 608 18.41 -68.62 -19.86
N VAL A 609 19.23 -68.76 -20.89
CA VAL A 609 20.27 -69.80 -21.04
C VAL A 609 21.58 -69.08 -21.30
#